data_AF-A0A8I1TCI0-F1
#
_entry.id   AF-A0A8I1TCI0-F1
#
_cell.length_a   1.000
_cell.length_b   1.000
_cell.length_c   1.000
_cell.angle_alpha   90.00
_cell.angle_beta   90.00
_cell.angle_gamma   90.00
#
_symmetry.space_group_name_H-M   'P 1'
#
loop_
_entity.id
_entity.type
_entity.pdbx_description
1 polymer ?
#
loop_
_entity_poly.entity_id
_entity_poly.type
_entity_poly.pdbx_seq_one_letter_code
_entity_poly.pdbx_strand_id
1 'polypeptide(L)'
;MDGDTFWLGRMKVRLADIDTPEITDAKCASERQRGEAARDRLLALLNSREWELVLDGKDRYRRALGRLVSGNADAGAILVREGFARPYGGHRRPWC
;
A
#
# COMPACT_ATOMS: atom_id res chain seq x y z
N MET A 1 2.99 -10.21 0.16
CA MET A 1 2.54 -8.93 0.75
C MET A 1 1.65 -8.26 -0.28
N ASP A 2 0.63 -7.54 0.15
CA ASP A 2 -0.32 -6.84 -0.73
C ASP A 2 0.24 -5.48 -1.18
N GLY A 3 -0.44 -4.80 -2.09
CA GLY A 3 0.04 -3.57 -2.75
C GLY A 3 0.18 -2.34 -1.86
N ASP A 4 -0.31 -2.40 -0.62
CA ASP A 4 -0.27 -1.33 0.38
C ASP A 4 0.60 -1.71 1.59
N THR A 5 1.21 -2.89 1.58
CA THR A 5 1.86 -3.48 2.75
C THR A 5 3.29 -3.88 2.45
N PHE A 6 4.24 -3.42 3.24
CA PHE A 6 5.67 -3.75 3.10
C PHE A 6 6.33 -4.05 4.45
N TRP A 7 7.55 -4.56 4.41
CA TRP A 7 8.36 -4.83 5.59
C TRP A 7 9.52 -3.85 5.67
N LEU A 8 9.70 -3.23 6.83
CA LEU A 8 10.86 -2.43 7.18
C LEU A 8 11.61 -3.13 8.32
N GLY A 9 12.67 -3.86 7.98
CA GLY A 9 13.33 -4.78 8.91
C GLY A 9 12.35 -5.84 9.42
N ARG A 10 12.03 -5.81 10.73
CA ARG A 10 11.04 -6.72 11.36
C ARG A 10 9.65 -6.11 11.51
N MET A 11 9.45 -4.86 11.08
CA MET A 11 8.18 -4.14 11.21
C MET A 11 7.36 -4.29 9.94
N LYS A 12 6.14 -4.80 10.07
CA LYS A 12 5.16 -4.81 8.98
C LYS A 12 4.42 -3.48 8.95
N VAL A 13 4.49 -2.77 7.84
CA VAL A 13 3.90 -1.44 7.63
C VAL A 13 2.78 -1.55 6.59
N ARG A 14 1.65 -0.91 6.84
CA ARG A 14 0.56 -0.68 5.88
C ARG A 14 0.44 0.81 5.61
N LEU A 15 0.35 1.19 4.34
CA LEU A 15 0.02 2.55 3.93
C LEU A 15 -1.41 2.89 4.38
N ALA A 16 -1.54 3.89 5.24
CA ALA A 16 -2.76 4.16 5.99
C ALA A 16 -3.85 4.85 5.18
N ASP A 17 -3.45 5.59 4.14
CA ASP A 17 -4.25 6.49 3.34
C ASP A 17 -4.77 5.87 2.04
N ILE A 18 -4.36 4.63 1.74
CA ILE A 18 -4.74 3.93 0.53
C ILE A 18 -5.26 2.51 0.79
N ASP A 19 -5.96 1.97 -0.20
CA ASP A 19 -6.36 0.57 -0.30
C ASP A 19 -5.92 0.03 -1.66
N THR A 20 -5.37 -1.18 -1.67
CA THR A 20 -4.99 -1.91 -2.89
C THR A 20 -5.76 -3.22 -2.97
N PRO A 21 -5.92 -3.80 -4.18
CA PRO A 21 -6.47 -5.14 -4.32
C PRO A 21 -5.67 -6.15 -3.48
N GLU A 22 -6.36 -7.03 -2.76
CA GLU A 22 -5.71 -8.06 -1.93
C GLU A 22 -5.16 -9.17 -2.84
N ILE A 23 -3.95 -9.65 -2.56
CA ILE A 23 -3.35 -10.78 -3.29
C ILE A 23 -3.69 -12.08 -2.58
N THR A 24 -3.56 -12.08 -1.25
CA THR A 24 -3.67 -13.31 -0.44
C THR A 24 -5.12 -13.78 -0.32
N ASP A 25 -6.06 -12.85 -0.15
CA ASP A 25 -7.49 -13.13 0.04
C ASP A 25 -8.36 -12.74 -1.17
N ALA A 26 -7.73 -12.61 -2.35
CA ALA A 26 -8.36 -12.21 -3.60
C ALA A 26 -9.65 -13.01 -3.89
N LYS A 27 -10.72 -12.32 -4.24
CA LYS A 27 -12.04 -12.90 -4.56
C LYS A 27 -12.19 -13.28 -6.03
N CYS A 28 -11.33 -12.76 -6.90
CA CYS A 28 -11.30 -13.13 -8.32
C CYS A 28 -9.89 -13.00 -8.90
N ALA A 29 -9.66 -13.62 -10.06
CA ALA A 29 -8.37 -13.58 -10.75
C ALA A 29 -7.95 -12.14 -11.15
N SER A 30 -8.91 -11.28 -11.52
CA SER A 30 -8.62 -9.89 -11.86
C SER A 30 -8.13 -9.10 -10.63
N GLU A 31 -8.74 -9.29 -9.47
CA GLU A 31 -8.29 -8.67 -8.21
C GLU A 31 -6.86 -9.08 -7.89
N ARG A 32 -6.55 -10.39 -7.96
CA ARG A 32 -5.19 -10.89 -7.72
C ARG A 32 -4.17 -10.25 -8.66
N GLN A 33 -4.46 -10.20 -9.96
CA GLN A 33 -3.55 -9.62 -10.96
C GLN A 33 -3.31 -8.13 -10.71
N ARG A 34 -4.37 -7.37 -10.39
CA ARG A 34 -4.25 -5.96 -10.03
C ARG A 34 -3.44 -5.78 -8.73
N GLY A 35 -3.63 -6.66 -7.75
CA GLY A 35 -2.90 -6.65 -6.50
C GLY A 35 -1.40 -6.92 -6.69
N GLU A 36 -1.05 -7.91 -7.52
CA GLU A 36 0.34 -8.19 -7.90
C GLU A 36 0.99 -7.00 -8.59
N ALA A 37 0.29 -6.34 -9.52
CA ALA A 37 0.78 -5.14 -10.18
C ALA A 37 0.98 -3.96 -9.20
N ALA A 38 0.06 -3.78 -8.23
CA ALA A 38 0.17 -2.76 -7.20
C ALA A 38 1.37 -3.01 -6.27
N ARG A 39 1.60 -4.27 -5.85
CA ARG A 39 2.77 -4.68 -5.07
C ARG A 39 4.07 -4.38 -5.82
N ASP A 40 4.14 -4.78 -7.09
CA ASP A 40 5.36 -4.59 -7.88
C ASP A 40 5.65 -3.10 -8.08
N ARG A 41 4.60 -2.27 -8.23
CA ARG A 41 4.76 -0.82 -8.28
C ARG A 41 5.24 -0.23 -6.95
N LEU A 42 4.68 -0.66 -5.82
CA LEU A 42 5.14 -0.21 -4.50
C LEU A 42 6.62 -0.56 -4.30
N LEU A 43 7.06 -1.76 -4.67
CA LEU A 43 8.47 -2.16 -4.63
C LEU A 43 9.35 -1.27 -5.50
N ALA A 44 8.90 -0.95 -6.72
CA ALA A 44 9.62 -0.03 -7.59
C ALA A 44 9.73 1.38 -6.98
N LEU A 45 8.68 1.87 -6.32
CA LEU A 45 8.71 3.16 -5.62
C LEU A 45 9.72 3.14 -4.46
N LEU A 46 9.65 2.12 -3.60
CA LEU A 46 10.56 1.94 -2.46
C LEU A 46 12.03 1.93 -2.87
N ASN A 47 12.35 1.37 -4.05
CA ASN A 47 13.71 1.32 -4.58
C ASN A 47 14.12 2.55 -5.41
N SER A 48 13.19 3.48 -5.69
CA SER A 48 13.46 4.62 -6.59
C SER A 48 14.14 5.82 -5.93
N ARG A 49 14.04 5.93 -4.60
CA ARG A 49 14.54 7.05 -3.81
C ARG A 49 14.50 6.71 -2.32
N GLU A 50 15.12 7.56 -1.52
CA GLU A 50 14.96 7.53 -0.07
C GLU A 50 13.56 8.05 0.33
N TRP A 51 12.90 7.29 1.19
CA TRP A 51 11.57 7.60 1.71
C TRP A 51 11.62 7.75 3.23
N GLU A 52 10.93 8.76 3.73
CA GLU A 52 10.64 8.93 5.14
C GLU A 52 9.33 8.22 5.47
N LEU A 53 9.36 7.34 6.48
CA LEU A 53 8.17 6.70 7.01
C LEU A 53 7.58 7.54 8.14
N VAL A 54 6.43 8.16 7.88
CA VAL A 54 5.63 8.86 8.89
C VAL A 54 4.62 7.87 9.45
N LEU A 55 4.73 7.55 10.75
CA LEU A 55 3.84 6.61 11.41
C LEU A 55 2.61 7.33 12.00
N ASP A 56 1.43 6.80 11.68
CA ASP A 56 0.13 7.31 12.13
C ASP A 56 -0.51 6.39 13.19
N GLY A 57 0.14 5.28 13.54
CA GLY A 57 -0.28 4.40 14.63
C GLY A 57 -0.06 2.92 14.35
N LYS A 58 -0.88 2.06 14.96
CA LYS A 58 -0.91 0.62 14.72
C LYS A 58 -2.34 0.14 14.58
N ASP A 59 -2.57 -0.83 13.70
CA ASP A 59 -3.88 -1.46 13.59
C ASP A 59 -4.06 -2.61 14.61
N ARG A 60 -5.28 -3.16 14.66
CA ARG A 60 -5.63 -4.30 15.53
C ARG A 60 -4.81 -5.57 15.28
N TYR A 61 -4.16 -5.67 14.12
CA TYR A 61 -3.30 -6.78 13.74
C TYR A 61 -1.82 -6.49 14.02
N ARG A 62 -1.52 -5.41 14.76
CA ARG A 62 -0.17 -4.93 15.10
C ARG A 62 0.67 -4.53 13.89
N ARG A 63 0.06 -4.23 12.74
CA ARG A 63 0.76 -3.57 11.63
C ARG A 63 0.94 -2.10 11.98
N ALA A 64 2.12 -1.57 11.73
CA ALA A 64 2.33 -0.13 11.77
C ALA A 64 1.52 0.50 10.63
N LEU A 65 0.78 1.56 10.93
CA LEU A 65 0.08 2.38 9.95
C LEU A 65 0.95 3.61 9.69
N GLY A 66 1.13 3.98 8.44
CA GLY A 66 1.89 5.18 8.11
C GLY A 66 1.83 5.56 6.64
N ARG A 67 2.61 6.57 6.27
CA ARG A 67 2.78 7.05 4.90
C ARG A 67 4.26 7.15 4.56
N LEU A 68 4.57 6.98 3.27
CA LEU A 68 5.92 7.16 2.75
C LEU A 68 5.99 8.48 2.00
N VAL A 69 6.79 9.40 2.51
CA VAL A 69 6.98 10.75 1.94
C VAL A 69 8.43 11.00 1.58
N SER A 70 8.68 11.80 0.56
CA SER A 70 10.03 12.18 0.11
C SER A 70 9.96 13.56 -0.54
N GLY A 71 10.30 14.59 0.23
CA GLY A 71 10.05 15.99 -0.14
C GLY A 71 8.56 16.23 -0.44
N ASN A 72 8.24 16.56 -1.69
CA ASN A 72 6.86 16.79 -2.15
C ASN A 72 6.18 15.53 -2.72
N ALA A 73 6.83 14.37 -2.66
CA ALA A 73 6.26 13.10 -3.15
C ALA A 73 5.64 12.29 -2.00
N ASP A 74 4.49 11.67 -2.27
CA ASP A 74 3.82 10.71 -1.40
C ASP A 74 3.59 9.41 -2.20
N ALA A 75 4.08 8.27 -1.68
CA ALA A 75 4.00 6.99 -2.39
C ALA A 75 2.55 6.50 -2.56
N GLY A 76 1.70 6.71 -1.55
CA GLY A 76 0.28 6.36 -1.60
C GLY A 76 -0.44 7.17 -2.68
N ALA A 77 -0.20 8.48 -2.71
CA ALA A 77 -0.74 9.36 -3.74
C ALA A 77 -0.30 8.96 -5.16
N ILE A 78 0.96 8.53 -5.33
CA ILE A 78 1.45 8.02 -6.62
C ILE A 78 0.72 6.75 -7.04
N LEU A 79 0.56 5.78 -6.13
CA LEU A 79 -0.16 4.53 -6.40
C LEU A 79 -1.62 4.78 -6.79
N VAL A 80 -2.28 5.74 -6.14
CA VAL A 80 -3.65 6.15 -6.51
C VAL A 80 -3.68 6.78 -7.89
N ARG A 81 -2.79 7.74 -8.17
CA ARG A 81 -2.74 8.45 -9.46
C ARG A 81 -2.47 7.52 -10.63
N GLU A 82 -1.66 6.49 -10.42
CA GLU A 82 -1.33 5.48 -11.43
C GLU A 82 -2.36 4.35 -11.53
N GLY A 83 -3.41 4.36 -10.69
CA GLY A 83 -4.51 3.38 -10.76
C GLY A 83 -4.23 2.05 -10.05
N PHE A 84 -3.17 1.96 -9.25
CA PHE A 84 -2.83 0.77 -8.45
C PHE A 84 -3.56 0.72 -7.10
N ALA A 85 -4.03 1.87 -6.62
CA ALA A 85 -4.70 2.00 -5.33
C ALA A 85 -5.91 2.94 -5.41
N ARG A 86 -6.72 2.94 -4.35
CA ARG A 86 -7.78 3.91 -4.09
C ARG A 86 -7.51 4.63 -2.76
N PRO A 87 -7.94 5.89 -2.58
CA PRO A 87 -7.92 6.54 -1.28
C PRO A 87 -8.74 5.72 -0.26
N TYR A 88 -8.19 5.53 0.94
CA TYR A 88 -8.86 4.79 2.00
C TYR A 88 -9.90 5.67 2.72
N GLY A 89 -11.18 5.40 2.48
CA GLY A 89 -12.31 6.13 3.06
C GLY A 89 -12.89 5.53 4.35
N GLY A 90 -12.10 4.76 5.10
CA GLY A 90 -12.52 4.12 6.36
C GLY A 90 -13.10 2.71 6.23
N HIS A 91 -13.34 2.22 5.01
CA HIS A 91 -13.70 0.83 4.73
C HIS A 91 -13.13 0.39 3.38
N ARG A 92 -12.87 -0.92 3.26
CA ARG A 92 -12.46 -1.54 1.99
C ARG A 92 -13.63 -1.60 1.02
N ARG A 93 -13.32 -1.47 -0.28
CA ARG A 93 -14.26 -1.62 -1.38
C ARG A 93 -13.85 -2.80 -2.25
N PRO A 94 -14.80 -3.49 -2.90
CA PRO A 94 -14.45 -4.63 -3.74
C PRO A 94 -13.66 -4.20 -4.98
N TRP A 95 -12.76 -5.08 -5.41
CA TRP A 95 -11.89 -4.93 -6.59
C TRP A 95 -12.27 -5.87 -7.73
N CYS A 96 -13.15 -6.82 -7.44
CA CYS A 96 -14.10 -7.42 -8.37
C CYS A 96 -15.38 -6.54 -8.38
#